data_AF-A0A1C0U9H7-F1
#
_entry.id   AF-A0A1C0U9H7-F1
#
_cell.length_a   1.000
_cell.length_b   1.000
_cell.length_c   1.000
_cell.angle_alpha   90.00
_cell.angle_beta   90.00
_cell.angle_gamma   90.00
#
_symmetry.space_group_name_H-M   'P 1'
#
loop_
_entity.id
_entity.type
_entity.pdbx_description
1 polymer ?
#
loop_
_entity_poly.entity_id
_entity_poly.type
_entity_poly.pdbx_seq_one_letter_code
_entity_poly.pdbx_strand_id
1 'polypeptide(L)'
;MNHKNDFKAFSISNDASIISQEKYEESQSLQAGFPPENISIPVLNKELRQSSTIASVVANFIKEQSGDDVLDDGDITKLTEQLNRALEQKISDISNIPVGVPVPWPTTIPPAGWLQCNGSVFDQSKFPKLAEAYPDGKLPDLRGEFIRGWDDGRGIDKNRRILTHQGDAIRNIQGSFASTIAPNYHLATRGAFYASQVVGIATDGSFKSVNNFNPDTPYGFGFEASRVVPVASENRPSNVAFNYIVRAA
;
A
#
# COMPACT_ATOMS: atom_id res chain seq x y z
N MET A 1 13.54 17.83 -22.43
CA MET A 1 13.56 18.95 -23.41
C MET A 1 13.23 20.23 -22.64
N ASN A 2 13.70 21.40 -23.04
CA ASN A 2 13.41 22.64 -22.32
C ASN A 2 12.12 23.25 -22.89
N HIS A 3 11.00 23.09 -22.18
CA HIS A 3 9.70 23.59 -22.60
C HIS A 3 9.62 25.12 -22.47
N LYS A 4 8.80 25.76 -23.31
CA LYS A 4 8.65 27.23 -23.40
C LYS A 4 7.56 27.73 -22.45
N ASN A 5 7.76 28.93 -21.88
CA ASN A 5 6.73 29.69 -21.18
C ASN A 5 6.71 31.12 -21.76
N ASP A 6 5.60 31.54 -22.35
CA ASP A 6 5.46 32.86 -22.97
C ASP A 6 4.92 33.94 -22.01
N PHE A 7 4.37 33.57 -20.86
CA PHE A 7 3.91 34.51 -19.84
C PHE A 7 5.12 35.05 -19.05
N LYS A 8 5.54 36.28 -19.37
CA LYS A 8 6.71 36.94 -18.76
C LYS A 8 6.31 37.94 -17.70
N ALA A 9 7.07 37.94 -16.60
CA ALA A 9 6.96 38.97 -15.59
C ALA A 9 7.47 40.32 -16.14
N PHE A 10 6.64 41.35 -16.06
CA PHE A 10 6.95 42.70 -16.50
C PHE A 10 7.70 43.47 -15.40
N SER A 11 8.67 44.29 -15.80
CA SER A 11 9.30 45.29 -14.92
C SER A 11 10.08 44.70 -13.72
N ILE A 12 10.47 43.43 -13.68
CA ILE A 12 11.08 42.80 -12.48
C ILE A 12 12.47 43.31 -12.02
N SER A 13 13.06 44.29 -12.71
CA SER A 13 14.36 44.88 -12.31
C SER A 13 14.26 45.63 -10.97
N ASN A 14 15.37 45.64 -10.23
CA ASN A 14 15.53 46.46 -9.02
C ASN A 14 15.39 47.95 -9.30
N ASP A 15 15.84 48.40 -10.49
CA ASP A 15 15.83 49.82 -10.90
C ASP A 15 14.59 50.20 -11.71
N ALA A 16 13.60 49.31 -11.82
CA ALA A 16 12.47 49.58 -12.69
C ALA A 16 11.53 50.64 -12.09
N SER A 17 11.00 51.48 -12.98
CA SER A 17 10.19 52.65 -12.63
C SER A 17 8.82 52.24 -12.09
N ILE A 18 8.75 51.95 -10.80
CA ILE A 18 7.54 51.64 -10.04
C ILE A 18 7.47 52.47 -8.77
N ILE A 19 6.27 52.64 -8.22
CA ILE A 19 6.12 53.18 -6.86
C ILE A 19 6.49 52.14 -5.80
N SER A 20 6.83 52.61 -4.59
CA SER A 20 7.07 51.73 -3.44
C SER A 20 5.80 50.96 -3.05
N GLN A 21 5.99 49.84 -2.34
CA GLN A 21 4.85 49.05 -1.85
C GLN A 21 3.94 49.87 -0.93
N GLU A 22 4.53 50.61 0.01
CA GLU A 22 3.79 51.48 0.95
C GLU A 22 2.90 52.49 0.22
N LYS A 23 3.45 53.23 -0.76
CA LYS A 23 2.67 54.21 -1.55
C LYS A 23 1.57 53.56 -2.39
N TYR A 24 1.78 52.31 -2.80
CA TYR A 24 0.77 51.58 -3.57
C TYR A 24 -0.38 51.13 -2.67
N GLU A 25 -0.09 50.64 -1.46
CA GLU A 25 -1.08 50.24 -0.45
C GLU A 25 -1.94 51.41 0.03
N GLU A 26 -1.39 52.63 0.05
CA GLU A 26 -2.12 53.87 0.38
C GLU A 26 -2.97 54.41 -0.79
N SER A 27 -2.79 53.90 -2.00
CA SER A 27 -3.48 54.40 -3.19
C SER A 27 -4.98 54.06 -3.17
N GLN A 28 -5.84 55.07 -3.31
CA GLN A 28 -7.28 54.88 -3.46
C GLN A 28 -7.64 54.04 -4.71
N SER A 29 -6.75 54.01 -5.71
CA SER A 29 -6.96 53.20 -6.92
C SER A 29 -6.94 51.69 -6.67
N LEU A 30 -6.41 51.21 -5.53
CA LEU A 30 -6.52 49.80 -5.16
C LEU A 30 -7.97 49.36 -4.94
N GLN A 31 -8.82 50.27 -4.46
CA GLN A 31 -10.22 49.97 -4.15
C GLN A 31 -11.16 50.41 -5.28
N ALA A 32 -10.89 51.58 -5.88
CA ALA A 32 -11.78 52.21 -6.86
C ALA A 32 -11.32 52.08 -8.33
N GLY A 33 -10.15 51.49 -8.57
CA GLY A 33 -9.51 51.47 -9.90
C GLY A 33 -8.80 52.79 -10.23
N PHE A 34 -8.10 52.80 -11.37
CA PHE A 34 -7.41 54.00 -11.83
C PHE A 34 -8.39 55.08 -12.28
N PRO A 35 -8.09 56.38 -12.01
CA PRO A 35 -8.92 57.47 -12.49
C PRO A 35 -8.95 57.50 -14.04
N PRO A 36 -10.02 58.04 -14.65
CA PRO A 36 -10.16 58.11 -16.11
C PRO A 36 -9.04 58.89 -16.79
N GLU A 37 -8.40 59.81 -16.08
CA GLU A 37 -7.32 60.67 -16.55
C GLU A 37 -6.19 60.74 -15.51
N ASN A 38 -4.96 61.02 -15.96
CA ASN A 38 -3.77 61.28 -15.13
C ASN A 38 -3.21 60.10 -14.30
N ILE A 39 -3.13 58.91 -14.89
CA ILE A 39 -2.43 57.76 -14.27
C ILE A 39 -0.92 57.95 -14.40
N SER A 40 -0.19 57.94 -13.28
CA SER A 40 1.28 57.94 -13.35
C SER A 40 1.81 56.58 -13.83
N ILE A 41 2.78 56.61 -14.75
CA ILE A 41 3.43 55.39 -15.28
C ILE A 41 3.98 54.48 -14.15
N PRO A 42 4.61 54.99 -13.08
CA PRO A 42 5.10 54.13 -11.99
C PRO A 42 4.00 53.39 -11.23
N VAL A 43 2.80 53.96 -11.13
CA VAL A 43 1.62 53.30 -10.55
C VAL A 43 1.12 52.20 -11.48
N LEU A 44 0.97 52.49 -12.77
CA LEU A 44 0.57 51.49 -13.77
C LEU A 44 1.57 50.33 -13.84
N ASN A 45 2.88 50.64 -13.84
CA ASN A 45 3.92 49.63 -13.85
C ASN A 45 3.90 48.73 -12.61
N LYS A 46 3.48 49.27 -11.45
CA LYS A 46 3.37 48.49 -10.21
C LYS A 46 2.28 47.43 -10.32
N GLU A 47 1.10 47.80 -10.83
CA GLU A 47 -0.03 46.90 -11.09
C GLU A 47 0.34 45.82 -12.13
N LEU A 48 0.88 46.25 -13.28
CA LEU A 48 1.33 45.34 -14.33
C LEU A 48 2.42 44.40 -13.84
N ARG A 49 3.36 44.87 -13.00
CA ARG A 49 4.38 44.02 -12.39
C ARG A 49 3.76 42.95 -11.49
N GLN A 50 2.87 43.31 -10.56
CA GLN A 50 2.28 42.33 -9.64
C GLN A 50 1.50 41.25 -10.39
N SER A 51 0.61 41.64 -11.31
CA SER A 51 -0.19 40.72 -12.11
C SER A 51 0.66 39.81 -13.01
N SER A 52 1.57 40.38 -13.80
CA SER A 52 2.43 39.60 -14.71
C SER A 52 3.43 38.71 -13.97
N THR A 53 3.87 39.09 -12.76
CA THR A 53 4.76 38.24 -11.94
C THR A 53 4.02 36.99 -11.50
N ILE A 54 2.80 37.11 -10.98
CA ILE A 54 1.98 35.95 -10.60
C ILE A 54 1.65 35.09 -11.83
N ALA A 55 1.26 35.71 -12.95
CA ALA A 55 0.99 34.98 -14.19
C ALA A 55 2.21 34.16 -14.67
N SER A 56 3.40 34.76 -14.64
CA SER A 56 4.65 34.09 -15.03
C SER A 56 5.02 32.95 -14.07
N VAL A 57 4.81 33.10 -12.76
CA VAL A 57 5.00 32.04 -11.77
C VAL A 57 4.06 30.87 -12.01
N VAL A 58 2.76 31.13 -12.21
CA VAL A 58 1.77 30.08 -12.51
C VAL A 58 2.09 29.39 -13.83
N ALA A 59 2.42 30.13 -14.88
CA ALA A 59 2.79 29.54 -16.17
C ALA A 59 4.09 28.71 -16.09
N ASN A 60 5.06 29.13 -15.28
CA ASN A 60 6.26 28.31 -15.01
C ASN A 60 5.91 27.03 -14.27
N PHE A 61 5.03 27.08 -13.27
CA PHE A 61 4.53 25.90 -12.58
C PHE A 61 3.85 24.93 -13.57
N ILE A 62 2.95 25.44 -14.41
CA ILE A 62 2.26 24.64 -15.43
C ILE A 62 3.28 24.00 -16.38
N LYS A 63 4.25 24.76 -16.89
CA LYS A 63 5.31 24.27 -17.78
C LYS A 63 6.13 23.15 -17.12
N GLU A 64 6.57 23.36 -15.88
CA GLU A 64 7.44 22.42 -15.16
C GLU A 64 6.75 21.12 -14.79
N GLN A 65 5.52 21.20 -14.29
CA GLN A 65 4.78 20.01 -13.90
C GLN A 65 4.16 19.34 -15.12
N SER A 66 3.47 20.09 -15.99
CA SER A 66 2.72 19.48 -17.08
C SER A 66 3.61 18.91 -18.20
N GLY A 67 4.88 19.34 -18.30
CA GLY A 67 5.84 18.85 -19.28
C GLY A 67 5.56 19.32 -20.72
N ASP A 68 4.82 20.42 -20.88
CA ASP A 68 4.44 20.99 -22.17
C ASP A 68 4.79 22.49 -22.24
N ASP A 69 4.79 23.03 -23.45
CA ASP A 69 4.89 24.47 -23.68
C ASP A 69 3.62 25.20 -23.21
N VAL A 70 3.82 26.35 -22.57
CA VAL A 70 2.77 27.25 -22.11
C VAL A 70 2.83 28.53 -22.96
N LEU A 71 1.98 28.61 -23.98
CA LEU A 71 1.99 29.65 -25.00
C LEU A 71 0.96 30.74 -24.71
N ASP A 72 1.26 31.97 -25.10
CA ASP A 72 0.33 33.11 -25.07
C ASP A 72 -0.36 33.23 -26.44
N ASP A 73 -1.22 32.25 -26.76
CA ASP A 73 -1.96 32.13 -28.03
C ASP A 73 -3.47 32.30 -27.87
N GLY A 74 -3.94 32.57 -26.65
CA GLY A 74 -5.36 32.74 -26.32
C GLY A 74 -6.14 31.44 -26.13
N ASP A 75 -5.50 30.27 -26.16
CA ASP A 75 -6.16 28.97 -25.93
C ASP A 75 -6.40 28.70 -24.44
N ILE A 76 -7.50 29.24 -23.92
CA ILE A 76 -7.90 29.11 -22.51
C ILE A 76 -8.21 27.65 -22.15
N THR A 77 -8.76 26.88 -23.09
CA THR A 77 -9.12 25.47 -22.86
C THR A 77 -7.86 24.65 -22.62
N LYS A 78 -6.86 24.78 -23.50
CA LYS A 78 -5.56 24.11 -23.33
C LYS A 78 -4.85 24.54 -22.06
N LEU A 79 -4.82 25.84 -21.74
CA LEU A 79 -4.21 26.33 -20.49
C LEU A 79 -4.89 25.74 -19.25
N THR A 80 -6.22 25.59 -19.28
CA THR A 80 -6.98 24.97 -18.19
C THR A 80 -6.64 23.48 -18.03
N GLU A 81 -6.58 22.74 -19.14
CA GLU A 81 -6.17 21.32 -19.13
C GLU A 81 -4.74 21.15 -18.59
N GLN A 82 -3.82 21.98 -19.04
CA GLN A 82 -2.43 21.96 -18.58
C GLN A 82 -2.31 22.27 -17.08
N LEU A 83 -3.09 23.24 -16.57
CA LEU A 83 -3.12 23.57 -15.14
C LEU A 83 -3.68 22.41 -14.30
N ASN A 84 -4.79 21.81 -14.71
CA ASN A 84 -5.36 20.66 -14.01
C ASN A 84 -4.35 19.50 -13.95
N ARG A 85 -3.70 19.19 -15.07
CA ARG A 85 -2.66 18.15 -15.12
C ARG A 85 -1.47 18.48 -14.21
N ALA A 86 -1.03 19.74 -14.18
CA ALA A 86 0.05 20.19 -13.30
C ALA A 86 -0.30 20.01 -11.80
N LEU A 87 -1.54 20.31 -11.42
CA LEU A 87 -2.05 20.09 -10.06
C LEU A 87 -2.16 18.61 -9.72
N GLU A 88 -2.71 17.80 -10.63
CA GLU A 88 -2.83 16.35 -10.46
C GLU A 88 -1.46 15.70 -10.27
N GLN A 89 -0.47 16.06 -11.08
CA GLN A 89 0.90 15.57 -10.93
C GLN A 89 1.47 15.95 -9.56
N LYS A 90 1.34 17.21 -9.15
CA LYS A 90 1.86 17.69 -7.87
C LYS A 90 1.20 16.99 -6.68
N ILE A 91 -0.10 16.75 -6.75
CA ILE A 91 -0.84 16.00 -5.72
C ILE A 91 -0.42 14.52 -5.73
N SER A 92 -0.20 13.94 -6.91
CA SER A 92 0.26 12.56 -7.04
C SER A 92 1.64 12.34 -6.42
N ASP A 93 2.54 13.32 -6.53
CA ASP A 93 3.87 13.32 -5.89
C ASP A 93 3.77 13.39 -4.36
N ILE A 94 2.72 14.03 -3.83
CA ILE A 94 2.48 14.14 -2.38
C ILE A 94 1.85 12.85 -1.82
N SER A 95 1.20 12.03 -2.65
CA SER A 95 0.71 10.70 -2.26
C SER A 95 1.88 9.69 -2.18
N ASN A 96 2.55 9.66 -1.03
CA ASN A 96 3.76 8.86 -0.75
C ASN A 96 3.61 7.32 -0.82
N ILE A 97 2.52 6.78 -1.37
CA ILE A 97 2.32 5.34 -1.54
C ILE A 97 2.52 5.00 -3.03
N PRO A 98 3.60 4.28 -3.38
CA PRO A 98 3.83 3.85 -4.76
C PRO A 98 2.63 3.06 -5.32
N VAL A 99 2.36 3.25 -6.61
CA VAL A 99 1.33 2.49 -7.33
C VAL A 99 1.67 0.99 -7.24
N GLY A 100 0.66 0.16 -6.98
CA GLY A 100 0.83 -1.29 -6.84
C GLY A 100 1.21 -1.79 -5.44
N VAL A 101 1.39 -0.92 -4.44
CA VAL A 101 1.58 -1.39 -3.05
C VAL A 101 0.24 -1.80 -2.43
N PRO A 102 0.08 -3.06 -1.98
CA PRO A 102 -1.14 -3.46 -1.27
C PRO A 102 -1.22 -2.78 0.10
N VAL A 103 -2.36 -2.16 0.39
CA VAL A 103 -2.64 -1.54 1.70
C VAL A 103 -3.90 -2.13 2.32
N PRO A 104 -3.95 -2.29 3.65
CA PRO A 104 -5.16 -2.75 4.33
C PRO A 104 -6.24 -1.66 4.32
N TRP A 105 -7.47 -2.05 3.98
CA TRP A 105 -8.64 -1.20 3.88
C TRP A 105 -9.82 -1.79 4.69
N PRO A 106 -10.50 -0.99 5.53
CA PRO A 106 -11.43 -1.50 6.54
C PRO A 106 -12.81 -1.91 5.97
N THR A 107 -13.13 -1.56 4.71
CA THR A 107 -14.44 -1.88 4.12
C THR A 107 -14.31 -2.83 2.94
N THR A 108 -15.43 -3.42 2.53
CA THR A 108 -15.50 -4.35 1.38
C THR A 108 -15.41 -3.64 0.03
N ILE A 109 -15.62 -2.32 0.00
CA ILE A 109 -15.64 -1.51 -1.23
C ILE A 109 -14.41 -0.59 -1.22
N PRO A 110 -13.45 -0.77 -2.15
CA PRO A 110 -12.34 0.16 -2.32
C PRO A 110 -12.84 1.56 -2.67
N PRO A 111 -12.13 2.63 -2.22
CA PRO A 111 -12.43 3.99 -2.67
C PRO A 111 -12.16 4.15 -4.17
N ALA A 112 -12.73 5.20 -4.76
CA ALA A 112 -12.49 5.50 -6.18
C ALA A 112 -10.98 5.66 -6.47
N GLY A 113 -10.54 5.09 -7.59
CA GLY A 113 -9.11 5.06 -7.95
C GLY A 113 -8.29 3.92 -7.31
N TRP A 114 -8.93 3.03 -6.56
CA TRP A 114 -8.29 1.86 -5.96
C TRP A 114 -8.94 0.56 -6.43
N LEU A 115 -8.15 -0.50 -6.51
CA LEU A 115 -8.57 -1.83 -6.93
C LEU A 115 -8.31 -2.84 -5.82
N GLN A 116 -9.19 -3.84 -5.70
CA GLN A 116 -9.02 -4.92 -4.73
C GLN A 116 -8.02 -5.97 -5.24
N CYS A 117 -7.14 -6.46 -4.37
CA CYS A 117 -6.26 -7.61 -4.63
C CYS A 117 -7.03 -8.94 -4.50
N ASN A 118 -7.92 -9.20 -5.46
CA ASN A 118 -8.79 -10.39 -5.49
C ASN A 118 -8.52 -11.30 -6.72
N GLY A 119 -7.34 -11.19 -7.34
CA GLY A 119 -7.03 -11.96 -8.55
C GLY A 119 -7.59 -11.37 -9.85
N SER A 120 -8.21 -10.19 -9.83
CA SER A 120 -8.79 -9.59 -11.05
C SER A 120 -7.71 -9.13 -12.03
N VAL A 121 -8.04 -9.21 -13.32
CA VAL A 121 -7.28 -8.55 -14.39
C VAL A 121 -7.60 -7.06 -14.44
N PHE A 122 -6.66 -6.25 -14.90
CA PHE A 122 -6.86 -4.81 -15.09
C PHE A 122 -6.41 -4.36 -16.49
N ASP A 123 -6.92 -3.21 -16.93
CA ASP A 123 -6.53 -2.60 -18.19
C ASP A 123 -5.17 -1.91 -18.04
N GLN A 124 -4.13 -2.53 -18.61
CA GLN A 124 -2.76 -2.01 -18.57
C GLN A 124 -2.61 -0.67 -19.32
N SER A 125 -3.41 -0.44 -20.36
CA SER A 125 -3.36 0.81 -21.13
C SER A 125 -3.91 1.98 -20.32
N LYS A 126 -4.93 1.71 -19.51
CA LYS A 126 -5.52 2.68 -18.59
C LYS A 126 -4.67 2.91 -17.34
N PHE A 127 -3.94 1.88 -16.89
CA PHE A 127 -3.15 1.91 -15.65
C PHE A 127 -1.68 1.52 -15.89
N PRO A 128 -0.90 2.33 -16.63
CA PRO A 128 0.47 1.97 -17.03
C PRO A 128 1.42 1.81 -15.83
N LYS A 129 1.32 2.68 -14.81
CA LYS A 129 2.13 2.55 -13.58
C LYS A 129 1.80 1.28 -12.79
N LEU A 130 0.54 0.83 -12.83
CA LEU A 130 0.16 -0.43 -12.21
C LEU A 130 0.67 -1.64 -13.01
N ALA A 131 0.73 -1.52 -14.34
CA ALA A 131 1.33 -2.52 -15.21
C ALA A 131 2.86 -2.65 -15.00
N GLU A 132 3.55 -1.58 -14.62
CA GLU A 132 4.96 -1.67 -14.19
C GLU A 132 5.12 -2.52 -12.92
N ALA A 133 4.20 -2.39 -11.96
CA ALA A 133 4.19 -3.19 -10.73
C ALA A 133 3.70 -4.63 -10.93
N TYR A 134 2.72 -4.84 -11.82
CA TYR A 134 2.11 -6.13 -12.14
C TYR A 134 2.12 -6.37 -13.67
N PRO A 135 3.24 -6.81 -14.26
CA PRO A 135 3.42 -6.90 -15.71
C PRO A 135 2.51 -7.91 -16.43
N ASP A 136 1.94 -8.87 -15.70
CA ASP A 136 0.98 -9.84 -16.23
C ASP A 136 -0.45 -9.26 -16.34
N GLY A 137 -0.67 -8.01 -15.90
CA GLY A 137 -1.97 -7.35 -15.99
C GLY A 137 -2.99 -7.91 -15.00
N LYS A 138 -2.52 -8.60 -13.95
CA LYS A 138 -3.36 -9.26 -12.97
C LYS A 138 -2.90 -8.92 -11.56
N LEU A 139 -3.86 -8.61 -10.69
CA LEU A 139 -3.58 -8.43 -9.28
C LEU A 139 -3.43 -9.79 -8.58
N PRO A 140 -2.61 -9.88 -7.51
CA PRO A 140 -2.60 -11.07 -6.67
C PRO A 140 -3.98 -11.26 -6.01
N ASP A 141 -4.35 -12.51 -5.73
CA ASP A 141 -5.46 -12.81 -4.84
C ASP A 141 -4.93 -12.92 -3.41
N LEU A 142 -5.16 -11.88 -2.61
CA LEU A 142 -4.66 -11.78 -1.23
C LEU A 142 -5.75 -12.03 -0.19
N ARG A 143 -6.92 -12.54 -0.61
CA ARG A 143 -8.01 -12.84 0.30
C ARG A 143 -7.66 -14.04 1.18
N GLY A 144 -7.50 -13.81 2.48
CA GLY A 144 -7.08 -14.83 3.44
C GLY A 144 -5.56 -14.99 3.56
N GLU A 145 -4.77 -14.20 2.82
CA GLU A 145 -3.32 -14.35 2.76
C GLU A 145 -2.59 -13.40 3.72
N PHE A 146 -1.50 -13.89 4.30
CA PHE A 146 -0.50 -13.05 4.97
C PHE A 146 0.59 -12.66 3.99
N ILE A 147 0.93 -11.37 3.94
CA ILE A 147 2.07 -10.89 3.15
C ILE A 147 3.35 -11.08 3.97
N ARG A 148 4.38 -11.65 3.36
CA ARG A 148 5.73 -11.78 3.95
C ARG A 148 6.79 -11.13 3.08
N GLY A 149 7.91 -10.77 3.69
CA GLY A 149 9.10 -10.33 2.95
C GLY A 149 9.64 -11.44 2.05
N TRP A 150 10.00 -11.06 0.81
CA TRP A 150 10.72 -11.93 -0.11
C TRP A 150 12.16 -12.12 0.37
N ASP A 151 12.69 -13.34 0.25
CA ASP A 151 14.00 -13.71 0.82
C ASP A 151 15.17 -13.01 0.13
N ASP A 152 15.05 -12.74 -1.17
CA ASP A 152 16.06 -12.05 -2.01
C ASP A 152 17.51 -12.50 -1.75
N GLY A 153 17.71 -13.82 -1.62
CA GLY A 153 19.04 -14.41 -1.45
C GLY A 153 19.57 -14.47 -0.01
N ARG A 154 18.80 -14.05 1.00
CA ARG A 154 19.18 -14.20 2.43
C ARG A 154 19.32 -15.67 2.87
N GLY A 155 18.64 -16.59 2.19
CA GLY A 155 18.76 -18.03 2.39
C GLY A 155 17.81 -18.62 3.42
N ILE A 156 16.80 -17.89 3.88
CA ILE A 156 15.77 -18.34 4.83
C ILE A 156 14.63 -19.04 4.10
N ASP A 157 14.14 -18.47 3.00
CA ASP A 157 13.10 -19.06 2.14
C ASP A 157 13.66 -19.26 0.72
N LYS A 158 14.59 -20.22 0.62
CA LYS A 158 15.31 -20.51 -0.62
C LYS A 158 14.34 -20.94 -1.73
N ASN A 159 14.62 -20.51 -2.95
CA ASN A 159 13.85 -20.80 -4.16
C ASN A 159 12.43 -20.19 -4.22
N ARG A 160 12.02 -19.41 -3.21
CA ARG A 160 10.77 -18.64 -3.25
C ARG A 160 10.86 -17.53 -4.30
N ARG A 161 9.89 -17.47 -5.20
CA ARG A 161 9.73 -16.35 -6.14
C ARG A 161 8.78 -15.30 -5.55
N ILE A 162 8.99 -14.03 -5.90
CA ILE A 162 8.07 -12.94 -5.53
C ILE A 162 6.64 -13.26 -6.04
N LEU A 163 5.61 -12.86 -5.27
CA LEU A 163 4.18 -13.08 -5.57
C LEU A 163 3.73 -14.54 -5.69
N THR A 164 4.46 -15.51 -5.12
CA THR A 164 4.01 -16.92 -5.10
C THR A 164 3.35 -17.30 -3.78
N HIS A 165 2.25 -18.05 -3.85
CA HIS A 165 1.51 -18.57 -2.71
C HIS A 165 2.29 -19.66 -1.93
N GLN A 166 2.10 -19.70 -0.62
CA GLN A 166 2.60 -20.75 0.27
C GLN A 166 1.48 -21.15 1.23
N GLY A 167 1.16 -22.44 1.28
CA GLY A 167 0.24 -22.96 2.30
C GLY A 167 0.83 -22.87 3.71
N ASP A 168 -0.03 -23.00 4.72
CA ASP A 168 0.37 -23.03 6.11
C ASP A 168 1.21 -24.28 6.43
N ALA A 169 2.12 -24.11 7.39
CA ALA A 169 2.93 -25.21 7.90
C ALA A 169 3.34 -24.95 9.34
N ILE A 170 3.43 -26.02 10.12
CA ILE A 170 4.11 -26.03 11.42
C ILE A 170 5.49 -26.67 11.26
N ARG A 171 6.42 -26.35 12.15
CA ARG A 171 7.70 -27.07 12.21
C ARG A 171 7.46 -28.52 12.62
N ASN A 172 8.40 -29.39 12.24
CA ASN A 172 8.37 -30.79 12.64
C ASN A 172 8.30 -30.91 14.18
N ILE A 173 7.33 -31.68 14.67
CA ILE A 173 7.18 -32.00 16.09
C ILE A 173 7.69 -33.43 16.28
N GLN A 174 8.80 -33.58 16.99
CA GLN A 174 9.40 -34.89 17.29
C GLN A 174 9.29 -35.21 18.77
N GLY A 175 9.09 -36.49 19.07
CA GLY A 175 9.08 -37.04 20.43
C GLY A 175 9.18 -38.56 20.38
N SER A 176 9.68 -39.16 21.46
CA SER A 176 9.82 -40.62 21.58
C SER A 176 9.60 -41.06 23.02
N PHE A 177 9.04 -42.26 23.20
CA PHE A 177 8.98 -42.93 24.50
C PHE A 177 10.05 -44.03 24.55
N ALA A 178 10.83 -44.10 25.62
CA ALA A 178 11.77 -45.20 25.85
C ALA A 178 11.01 -46.44 26.37
N SER A 179 11.33 -47.63 25.88
CA SER A 179 10.59 -48.87 26.22
C SER A 179 10.83 -49.35 27.65
N THR A 180 9.76 -49.41 28.43
CA THR A 180 9.28 -50.45 29.39
C THR A 180 8.38 -49.73 30.36
N ILE A 181 7.07 -49.93 30.26
CA ILE A 181 6.10 -49.09 30.98
C ILE A 181 5.37 -49.97 31.99
N ALA A 182 5.84 -49.81 33.22
CA ALA A 182 5.25 -50.34 34.45
C ALA A 182 3.76 -49.95 34.59
N PRO A 183 3.01 -50.56 35.53
CA PRO A 183 1.59 -50.29 35.81
C PRO A 183 1.18 -48.81 36.06
N ASN A 184 2.13 -47.86 36.07
CA ASN A 184 1.92 -46.42 36.27
C ASN A 184 2.04 -45.58 34.98
N TYR A 185 1.72 -46.15 33.81
CA TYR A 185 1.83 -45.51 32.49
C TYR A 185 1.16 -44.12 32.36
N HIS A 186 0.08 -43.87 33.10
CA HIS A 186 -0.61 -42.58 33.14
C HIS A 186 0.22 -41.47 33.82
N LEU A 187 1.20 -41.83 34.66
CA LEU A 187 2.16 -40.91 35.24
C LEU A 187 3.29 -40.55 34.28
N ALA A 188 3.52 -41.37 33.24
CA ALA A 188 4.57 -41.16 32.23
C ALA A 188 4.16 -40.15 31.14
N THR A 189 2.91 -39.69 31.13
CA THR A 189 2.41 -38.73 30.14
C THR A 189 1.93 -37.43 30.80
N ARG A 190 2.30 -36.30 30.21
CA ARG A 190 1.89 -34.95 30.60
C ARG A 190 1.67 -34.12 29.33
N GLY A 191 0.79 -33.12 29.42
CA GLY A 191 0.54 -32.18 28.33
C GLY A 191 -0.20 -32.80 27.14
N ALA A 192 0.32 -32.58 25.92
CA ALA A 192 -0.27 -33.07 24.66
C ALA A 192 -0.24 -34.60 24.53
N PHE A 193 0.65 -35.28 25.25
CA PHE A 193 0.70 -36.72 25.27
C PHE A 193 -0.22 -37.29 26.34
N TYR A 194 -0.85 -38.41 26.03
CA TYR A 194 -1.67 -39.15 26.97
C TYR A 194 -1.56 -40.65 26.75
N ALA A 195 -1.85 -41.40 27.79
CA ALA A 195 -1.92 -42.84 27.71
C ALA A 195 -3.35 -43.32 27.96
N SER A 196 -3.81 -44.28 27.17
CA SER A 196 -5.15 -44.85 27.28
C SER A 196 -5.15 -46.32 26.87
N GLN A 197 -6.05 -47.09 27.48
CA GLN A 197 -6.25 -48.50 27.15
C GLN A 197 -6.89 -48.67 25.76
N VAL A 198 -7.65 -47.66 25.31
CA VAL A 198 -8.39 -47.70 24.02
C VAL A 198 -7.45 -47.52 22.82
N VAL A 199 -6.28 -46.92 23.02
CA VAL A 199 -5.27 -46.71 21.97
C VAL A 199 -4.20 -47.80 21.94
N GLY A 200 -4.28 -48.79 22.82
CA GLY A 200 -3.35 -49.92 22.88
C GLY A 200 -3.63 -50.97 21.79
N ILE A 201 -2.56 -51.53 21.20
CA ILE A 201 -2.63 -52.58 20.17
C ILE A 201 -2.01 -53.86 20.75
N ALA A 202 -2.81 -54.92 20.90
CA ALA A 202 -2.37 -56.24 21.38
C ALA A 202 -1.26 -56.84 20.51
N THR A 203 -0.54 -57.82 21.04
CA THR A 203 0.48 -58.61 20.31
C THR A 203 -0.09 -59.31 19.07
N ASP A 204 -1.41 -59.50 19.01
CA ASP A 204 -2.17 -60.03 17.87
C ASP A 204 -2.64 -58.93 16.88
N GLY A 205 -2.31 -57.65 17.12
CA GLY A 205 -2.72 -56.51 16.29
C GLY A 205 -4.13 -55.98 16.55
N SER A 206 -4.88 -56.55 17.50
CA SER A 206 -6.25 -56.12 17.80
C SER A 206 -6.33 -54.97 18.81
N PHE A 207 -7.35 -54.12 18.68
CA PHE A 207 -7.75 -53.17 19.74
C PHE A 207 -8.40 -53.96 20.88
N LYS A 208 -7.89 -53.88 22.12
CA LYS A 208 -8.54 -54.51 23.29
C LYS A 208 -9.45 -53.49 23.98
N SER A 209 -10.70 -53.87 24.19
CA SER A 209 -11.67 -53.10 24.97
C SER A 209 -11.30 -53.09 26.47
N VAL A 210 -11.67 -51.99 27.14
CA VAL A 210 -11.53 -51.73 28.57
C VAL A 210 -12.13 -52.90 29.38
N ASN A 211 -11.47 -53.30 30.48
CA ASN A 211 -11.95 -54.23 31.53
C ASN A 211 -11.42 -55.67 31.58
N ASN A 212 -10.23 -55.99 31.01
CA ASN A 212 -9.59 -57.27 31.31
C ASN A 212 -8.14 -57.05 31.75
N PHE A 213 -7.85 -57.15 33.05
CA PHE A 213 -6.48 -57.04 33.57
C PHE A 213 -5.72 -58.34 33.24
N ASN A 214 -5.13 -58.41 32.05
CA ASN A 214 -4.21 -59.48 31.64
C ASN A 214 -2.86 -58.83 31.31
N PRO A 215 -1.69 -59.44 31.60
CA PRO A 215 -0.39 -59.01 31.04
C PRO A 215 -0.39 -58.69 29.53
N ASP A 216 -1.37 -59.19 28.77
CA ASP A 216 -1.58 -58.92 27.33
C ASP A 216 -2.53 -57.75 26.99
N THR A 217 -2.87 -56.84 27.92
CA THR A 217 -3.51 -55.56 27.55
C THR A 217 -2.47 -54.47 27.39
N PRO A 218 -1.97 -54.23 26.17
CA PRO A 218 -1.04 -53.13 25.94
C PRO A 218 -1.75 -51.80 26.12
N TYR A 219 -1.00 -50.86 26.68
CA TYR A 219 -1.38 -49.47 26.78
C TYR A 219 -0.84 -48.73 25.55
N GLY A 220 -1.63 -47.85 24.96
CA GLY A 220 -1.19 -47.01 23.86
C GLY A 220 -0.91 -45.58 24.31
N PHE A 221 -0.10 -44.88 23.52
CA PHE A 221 0.20 -43.46 23.69
C PHE A 221 -0.41 -42.70 22.54
N GLY A 222 -1.20 -41.67 22.86
CA GLY A 222 -1.73 -40.73 21.89
C GLY A 222 -1.00 -39.39 21.99
N PHE A 223 -0.98 -38.67 20.87
CA PHE A 223 -0.64 -37.25 20.82
C PHE A 223 -1.88 -36.47 20.41
N GLU A 224 -2.24 -35.47 21.21
CA GLU A 224 -3.34 -34.59 20.93
C GLU A 224 -3.00 -33.18 21.44
N ALA A 225 -2.66 -32.28 20.50
CA ALA A 225 -2.25 -30.92 20.81
C ALA A 225 -3.36 -30.10 21.51
N SER A 226 -4.62 -30.38 21.21
CA SER A 226 -5.81 -29.70 21.79
C SER A 226 -5.82 -29.69 23.32
N ARG A 227 -5.13 -30.64 23.95
CA ARG A 227 -5.02 -30.79 25.41
C ARG A 227 -4.22 -29.67 26.08
N VAL A 228 -3.40 -28.93 25.32
CA VAL A 228 -2.53 -27.87 25.85
C VAL A 228 -2.55 -26.58 25.04
N VAL A 229 -3.06 -26.61 23.81
CA VAL A 229 -3.18 -25.44 22.95
C VAL A 229 -4.50 -25.46 22.16
N PRO A 230 -5.06 -24.31 21.77
CA PRO A 230 -6.15 -24.25 20.80
C PRO A 230 -5.72 -24.86 19.46
N VAL A 231 -6.63 -25.56 18.78
CA VAL A 231 -6.40 -26.16 17.47
C VAL A 231 -7.52 -25.79 16.49
N ALA A 232 -7.18 -25.72 15.20
CA ALA A 232 -8.10 -25.45 14.10
C ALA A 232 -7.61 -26.20 12.84
N SER A 233 -8.40 -26.15 11.75
CA SER A 233 -8.02 -26.76 10.47
C SER A 233 -6.88 -26.04 9.73
N GLU A 234 -6.51 -24.83 10.17
CA GLU A 234 -5.45 -23.99 9.62
C GLU A 234 -4.58 -23.47 10.76
N ASN A 235 -3.25 -23.47 10.57
CA ASN A 235 -2.32 -22.84 11.50
C ASN A 235 -2.21 -21.34 11.24
N ARG A 236 -2.79 -20.53 12.14
CA ARG A 236 -2.77 -19.06 12.03
C ARG A 236 -2.59 -18.38 13.40
N PRO A 237 -1.88 -17.25 13.45
CA PRO A 237 -1.93 -16.37 14.62
C PRO A 237 -3.30 -15.68 14.72
N SER A 238 -3.59 -15.09 15.88
CA SER A 238 -4.73 -14.18 16.03
C SER A 238 -4.62 -13.04 15.01
N ASN A 239 -5.72 -12.73 14.32
CA ASN A 239 -5.73 -11.74 13.25
C ASN A 239 -7.11 -11.05 13.10
N VAL A 240 -7.11 -9.92 12.40
CA VAL A 240 -8.31 -9.18 11.99
C VAL A 240 -8.27 -9.03 10.47
N ALA A 241 -9.39 -9.33 9.82
CA ALA A 241 -9.48 -9.27 8.36
C ALA A 241 -9.70 -7.84 7.87
N PHE A 242 -8.81 -7.39 6.99
CA PHE A 242 -8.95 -6.17 6.18
C PHE A 242 -8.95 -6.55 4.71
N ASN A 243 -9.52 -5.70 3.86
CA ASN A 243 -9.37 -5.84 2.42
C ASN A 243 -7.97 -5.36 1.99
N TYR A 244 -7.30 -6.05 1.07
CA TYR A 244 -6.10 -5.51 0.45
C TYR A 244 -6.47 -4.78 -0.85
N ILE A 245 -6.06 -3.52 -0.94
CA ILE A 245 -6.30 -2.69 -2.13
C ILE A 245 -4.99 -2.09 -2.65
N VAL A 246 -4.92 -1.82 -3.95
CA VAL A 246 -3.82 -1.10 -4.60
C VAL A 246 -4.35 0.15 -5.28
N ARG A 247 -3.53 1.20 -5.30
CA ARG A 247 -3.82 2.40 -6.08
C ARG A 247 -3.74 2.06 -7.57
N ALA A 248 -4.69 2.54 -8.37
CA ALA A 248 -4.74 2.27 -9.81
C ALA A 248 -3.87 3.25 -10.64
N ALA A 249 -3.67 4.50 -10.17
CA ALA A 249 -2.91 5.54 -10.87
C ALA A 249 -2.17 6.51 -9.93
#